data_AF-A0A397I4A2-F1
#
_entry.id   AF-A0A397I4A2-F1
#
_cell.length_a   1.000
_cell.length_b   1.000
_cell.length_c   1.000
_cell.angle_alpha   90.00
_cell.angle_beta   90.00
_cell.angle_gamma   90.00
#
_symmetry.space_group_name_H-M   'P 1'
#
loop_
_entity.id
_entity.type
_entity.pdbx_description
1 polymer ?
#
loop_
_entity_poly.entity_id
_entity_poly.type
_entity_poly.pdbx_seq_one_letter_code
_entity_poly.pdbx_strand_id
1 'polypeptide(L)'
;MVDNEKIPNKFVLSINGRELDFVTGIPYKISNKGNYIDDWGGGNGSCPSLSSENVSSNNSKFLRQLWVLKETSHSRGYKILGNKNYLDSWGGGHEAKLYLSSTDYPPETPCFLRQIWSFYSKNGSSKELQIHNEQNNCVLDTWGKGGGTYIFFCSHLNGPTSENYAKQLWKFIPAFDYKLNAVISNFKYKLSSDIKKQQITKNIREDTLDNLASSAKLTTSFNFQEELTNTYSFSFNESLDFISETKLITVIPFMNIEKEFNFKHSFEANKPTTTINKETCTITKTVEVPPKSCVKATDFADFVENIEIPFEATAEITATGDRYKKDGSIAKNTKVDSDAVKLFLKENNFKGKIIESEGYSVLAKVKGTLRGSYFIKTYRKLEDLPTKVNDKQEKKS
;
A
#
# COMPACT_ATOMS: atom_id res chain seq x y z
N MET A 1 17.76 12.52 15.87
CA MET A 1 17.21 13.89 15.80
C MET A 1 15.70 13.77 15.96
N VAL A 2 15.13 14.48 16.92
CA VAL A 2 13.76 14.23 17.41
C VAL A 2 12.74 14.77 16.42
N ASP A 3 11.77 13.95 16.01
CA ASP A 3 10.65 14.28 15.10
C ASP A 3 9.67 15.35 15.67
N ASN A 4 10.02 16.00 16.80
CA ASN A 4 9.21 16.95 17.56
C ASN A 4 8.88 18.26 16.83
N GLU A 5 9.49 18.51 15.66
CA GLU A 5 9.19 19.67 14.82
C GLU A 5 7.91 19.50 13.99
N LYS A 6 7.49 18.26 13.70
CA LYS A 6 6.33 18.01 12.84
C LYS A 6 5.02 18.12 13.64
N ILE A 7 3.96 18.55 12.97
CA ILE A 7 2.61 18.45 13.52
C ILE A 7 2.19 16.97 13.40
N PRO A 8 1.77 16.31 14.51
CA PRO A 8 1.28 14.93 14.46
C PRO A 8 0.11 14.79 13.49
N ASN A 9 -0.02 13.62 12.86
CA ASN A 9 -1.19 13.28 12.08
C ASN A 9 -2.15 12.49 12.96
N LYS A 10 -3.27 13.14 13.29
CA LYS A 10 -4.40 12.53 13.99
C LYS A 10 -5.69 12.88 13.30
N PHE A 11 -6.65 11.96 13.31
CA PHE A 11 -7.99 12.25 12.81
C PHE A 11 -8.61 13.46 13.48
N VAL A 12 -9.17 14.33 12.67
CA VAL A 12 -9.94 15.48 13.16
C VAL A 12 -11.30 14.98 13.62
N LEU A 13 -11.75 15.46 14.78
CA LEU A 13 -13.05 15.14 15.33
C LEU A 13 -14.01 16.28 15.07
N SER A 14 -15.23 15.94 14.67
CA SER A 14 -16.35 16.87 14.68
C SER A 14 -16.71 17.28 16.10
N ILE A 15 -17.53 18.32 16.23
CA ILE A 15 -18.02 18.80 17.53
C ILE A 15 -18.78 17.72 18.31
N ASN A 16 -19.35 16.73 17.65
CA ASN A 16 -20.05 15.59 18.28
C ASN A 16 -19.10 14.43 18.63
N GLY A 17 -17.79 14.58 18.42
CA GLY A 17 -16.79 13.55 18.72
C GLY A 17 -16.61 12.48 17.64
N ARG A 18 -17.26 12.64 16.48
CA ARG A 18 -17.08 11.71 15.34
C ARG A 18 -15.80 12.04 14.57
N GLU A 19 -15.01 11.02 14.24
CA GLU A 19 -13.90 11.13 13.30
C GLU A 19 -14.34 11.61 11.91
N LEU A 20 -13.55 12.52 11.34
CA LEU A 20 -13.72 13.10 10.02
C LEU A 20 -12.65 12.58 9.05
N ASP A 21 -12.91 12.71 7.75
CA ASP A 21 -12.06 12.15 6.69
C ASP A 21 -10.87 13.04 6.33
N PHE A 22 -10.20 13.59 7.34
CA PHE A 22 -8.96 14.34 7.23
C PHE A 22 -8.21 14.34 8.58
N VAL A 23 -6.91 14.60 8.53
CA VAL A 23 -6.02 14.53 9.68
C VAL A 23 -5.27 15.84 9.89
N THR A 24 -4.76 16.05 11.09
CA THR A 24 -3.85 17.17 11.41
C THR A 24 -2.48 17.00 10.73
N GLY A 25 -1.73 18.09 10.60
CA GLY A 25 -0.35 18.10 10.09
C GLY A 25 -0.15 17.80 8.60
N ILE A 26 -1.22 17.53 7.88
CA ILE A 26 -1.25 17.31 6.43
C ILE A 26 -1.77 18.58 5.72
N PRO A 27 -1.18 18.98 4.57
CA PRO A 27 -1.64 20.13 3.80
C PRO A 27 -2.88 19.82 2.96
N TYR A 28 -3.87 20.69 3.07
CA TYR A 28 -5.13 20.64 2.34
C TYR A 28 -5.40 21.95 1.61
N LYS A 29 -6.14 21.85 0.51
CA LYS A 29 -6.94 22.96 0.00
C LYS A 29 -8.32 22.91 0.64
N ILE A 30 -8.81 24.05 1.09
CA ILE A 30 -10.16 24.18 1.65
C ILE A 30 -11.03 24.79 0.57
N SER A 31 -12.09 24.09 0.17
CA SER A 31 -12.92 24.50 -0.97
C SER A 31 -14.41 24.60 -0.64
N ASN A 32 -15.11 25.53 -1.30
CA ASN A 32 -16.56 25.64 -1.31
C ASN A 32 -17.01 25.85 -2.77
N LYS A 33 -17.85 24.94 -3.30
CA LYS A 33 -18.41 25.00 -4.66
C LYS A 33 -17.37 25.31 -5.76
N GLY A 34 -16.18 24.71 -5.66
CA GLY A 34 -15.09 24.90 -6.64
C GLY A 34 -14.23 26.14 -6.44
N ASN A 35 -14.53 26.99 -5.44
CA ASN A 35 -13.65 28.06 -5.00
C ASN A 35 -12.79 27.60 -3.82
N TYR A 36 -11.57 28.09 -3.71
CA TYR A 36 -10.58 27.72 -2.70
C TYR A 36 -10.25 28.90 -1.80
N ILE A 37 -10.02 28.66 -0.51
CA ILE A 37 -9.48 29.70 0.38
C ILE A 37 -8.04 29.98 -0.06
N ASP A 38 -7.77 31.24 -0.41
CA ASP A 38 -6.47 31.73 -0.89
C ASP A 38 -6.04 32.93 -0.04
N ASP A 39 -4.84 32.87 0.53
CA ASP A 39 -4.30 33.96 1.36
C ASP A 39 -3.94 35.23 0.55
N TRP A 40 -3.97 35.15 -0.79
CA TRP A 40 -3.63 36.20 -1.74
C TRP A 40 -2.21 36.78 -1.59
N GLY A 41 -1.32 36.07 -0.91
CA GLY A 41 0.02 36.55 -0.53
C GLY A 41 -0.02 37.60 0.59
N GLY A 42 -1.16 37.74 1.27
CA GLY A 42 -1.33 38.62 2.42
C GLY A 42 -0.71 38.02 3.70
N GLY A 43 -0.48 38.88 4.68
CA GLY A 43 0.04 38.51 6.00
C GLY A 43 -0.91 38.90 7.12
N ASN A 44 -0.36 39.20 8.30
CA ASN A 44 -1.14 39.64 9.44
C ASN A 44 -2.11 40.79 9.09
N GLY A 45 -3.40 40.59 9.38
CA GLY A 45 -4.48 41.55 9.13
C GLY A 45 -5.04 41.58 7.72
N SER A 46 -4.51 40.77 6.79
CA SER A 46 -5.17 40.60 5.49
C SER A 46 -6.38 39.67 5.60
N CYS A 47 -7.32 39.84 4.68
CA CYS A 47 -8.47 38.95 4.53
C CYS A 47 -8.17 37.92 3.43
N PRO A 48 -8.19 36.61 3.72
CA PRO A 48 -8.15 35.61 2.65
C PRO A 48 -9.41 35.75 1.81
N SER A 49 -9.32 35.29 0.56
CA SER A 49 -10.42 35.38 -0.40
C SER A 49 -10.67 34.04 -1.08
N LEU A 50 -11.81 33.96 -1.75
CA LEU A 50 -12.17 32.84 -2.58
C LEU A 50 -11.43 32.96 -3.92
N SER A 51 -10.64 31.95 -4.27
CA SER A 51 -10.05 31.83 -5.61
C SER A 51 -10.81 30.77 -6.39
N SER A 52 -11.25 31.09 -7.61
CA SER A 52 -11.80 30.10 -8.54
C SER A 52 -10.72 29.23 -9.19
N GLU A 53 -9.44 29.61 -9.03
CA GLU A 53 -8.31 28.88 -9.62
C GLU A 53 -7.88 27.75 -8.69
N ASN A 54 -7.87 26.52 -9.19
CA ASN A 54 -7.21 25.40 -8.54
C ASN A 54 -5.72 25.42 -8.89
N VAL A 55 -4.91 26.15 -8.12
CA VAL A 55 -3.50 26.37 -8.42
C VAL A 55 -2.70 25.06 -8.35
N SER A 56 -1.95 24.68 -9.39
CA SER A 56 -1.15 23.44 -9.37
C SER A 56 0.11 23.56 -8.51
N SER A 57 0.66 22.42 -8.07
CA SER A 57 1.88 22.35 -7.24
C SER A 57 3.12 22.98 -7.86
N ASN A 58 3.16 23.11 -9.18
CA ASN A 58 4.27 23.73 -9.93
C ASN A 58 4.19 25.27 -9.97
N ASN A 59 3.10 25.86 -9.47
CA ASN A 59 2.91 27.30 -9.49
C ASN A 59 3.41 27.94 -8.19
N SER A 60 4.09 29.08 -8.29
CA SER A 60 4.57 29.86 -7.13
C SER A 60 3.46 30.27 -6.15
N LYS A 61 2.20 30.38 -6.62
CA LYS A 61 1.03 30.70 -5.81
C LYS A 61 0.45 29.50 -5.07
N PHE A 62 0.96 28.28 -5.29
CA PHE A 62 0.39 27.06 -4.71
C PHE A 62 0.26 27.10 -3.19
N LEU A 63 1.31 27.59 -2.52
CA LEU A 63 1.39 27.68 -1.07
C LEU A 63 0.29 28.57 -0.46
N ARG A 64 -0.26 29.51 -1.24
CA ARG A 64 -1.33 30.43 -0.81
C ARG A 64 -2.66 29.73 -0.53
N GLN A 65 -2.84 28.54 -1.11
CA GLN A 65 -4.05 27.73 -0.98
C GLN A 65 -3.85 26.54 -0.03
N LEU A 66 -2.67 26.42 0.60
CA LEU A 66 -2.37 25.31 1.50
C LEU A 66 -2.67 25.68 2.94
N TRP A 67 -3.52 24.85 3.55
CA TRP A 67 -3.98 24.99 4.91
C TRP A 67 -3.75 23.69 5.67
N VAL A 68 -3.35 23.80 6.92
CA VAL A 68 -3.03 22.67 7.79
C VAL A 68 -3.74 22.83 9.11
N LEU A 69 -4.25 21.72 9.63
CA LEU A 69 -4.83 21.69 10.96
C LEU A 69 -3.83 21.30 12.02
N LYS A 70 -3.92 21.97 13.18
CA LYS A 70 -3.16 21.71 14.39
C LYS A 70 -4.12 21.53 15.56
N GLU A 71 -3.97 20.43 16.30
CA GLU A 71 -4.69 20.21 17.57
C GLU A 71 -4.37 21.31 18.57
N THR A 72 -5.33 21.59 19.46
CA THR A 72 -5.17 22.54 20.56
C THR A 72 -5.52 21.87 21.88
N SER A 73 -5.29 22.57 22.99
CA SER A 73 -5.78 22.14 24.30
C SER A 73 -7.31 22.24 24.43
N HIS A 74 -7.98 22.96 23.51
CA HIS A 74 -9.43 23.04 23.48
C HIS A 74 -10.00 21.75 22.89
N SER A 75 -10.86 21.07 23.64
CA SER A 75 -11.48 19.82 23.20
C SER A 75 -12.19 20.01 21.87
N ARG A 76 -11.82 19.21 20.86
CA ARG A 76 -12.38 19.27 19.49
C ARG A 76 -12.17 20.62 18.78
N GLY A 77 -11.27 21.46 19.31
CA GLY A 77 -10.88 22.74 18.72
C GLY A 77 -9.54 22.65 18.02
N TYR A 78 -9.47 23.19 16.81
CA TYR A 78 -8.30 23.13 15.94
C TYR A 78 -7.87 24.53 15.50
N LYS A 79 -6.57 24.73 15.30
CA LYS A 79 -6.05 25.88 14.56
C LYS A 79 -5.91 25.53 13.09
N ILE A 80 -6.22 26.48 12.21
CA ILE A 80 -6.00 26.36 10.76
C ILE A 80 -4.86 27.32 10.39
N LEU A 81 -3.76 26.76 9.89
CA LEU A 81 -2.50 27.44 9.58
C LEU A 81 -2.24 27.40 8.08
N GLY A 82 -1.86 28.53 7.49
CA GLY A 82 -1.45 28.62 6.09
C GLY A 82 -0.39 29.71 5.93
N ASN A 83 0.70 29.40 5.22
CA ASN A 83 1.78 30.36 4.93
C ASN A 83 2.26 31.16 6.17
N LYS A 84 2.51 30.46 7.29
CA LYS A 84 2.90 31.04 8.60
C LYS A 84 1.86 31.95 9.28
N ASN A 85 0.63 31.99 8.79
CA ASN A 85 -0.48 32.72 9.40
C ASN A 85 -1.60 31.77 9.83
N TYR A 86 -2.34 32.18 10.86
CA TYR A 86 -3.51 31.49 11.38
C TYR A 86 -4.77 32.13 10.84
N LEU A 87 -5.76 31.30 10.48
CA LEU A 87 -7.12 31.81 10.30
C LEU A 87 -7.62 32.35 11.63
N ASP A 88 -8.13 33.58 11.61
CA ASP A 88 -8.48 34.35 12.80
C ASP A 88 -9.77 35.14 12.57
N SER A 89 -10.69 35.08 13.53
CA SER A 89 -11.93 35.86 13.46
C SER A 89 -11.75 37.34 13.80
N TRP A 90 -10.61 37.73 14.40
CA TRP A 90 -10.35 39.07 14.92
C TRP A 90 -11.43 39.57 15.89
N GLY A 91 -12.25 38.67 16.45
CA GLY A 91 -13.39 39.00 17.29
C GLY A 91 -14.61 39.58 16.54
N GLY A 92 -14.58 39.61 15.21
CA GLY A 92 -15.73 40.04 14.40
C GLY A 92 -16.90 39.05 14.49
N GLY A 93 -18.14 39.54 14.39
CA GLY A 93 -19.36 38.73 14.45
C GLY A 93 -19.96 38.44 13.07
N HIS A 94 -21.30 38.37 13.00
CA HIS A 94 -22.04 38.24 11.74
C HIS A 94 -21.60 39.28 10.70
N GLU A 95 -21.46 38.87 9.44
CA GLU A 95 -21.02 39.70 8.30
C GLU A 95 -19.59 40.26 8.42
N ALA A 96 -18.85 39.97 9.49
CA ALA A 96 -17.43 40.30 9.56
C ALA A 96 -16.63 39.43 8.58
N LYS A 97 -15.51 39.98 8.10
CA LYS A 97 -14.57 39.25 7.23
C LYS A 97 -13.73 38.28 8.06
N LEU A 98 -13.30 37.20 7.42
CA LEU A 98 -12.21 36.36 7.92
C LEU A 98 -10.88 37.11 7.79
N TYR A 99 -9.95 36.89 8.73
CA TYR A 99 -8.63 37.50 8.74
C TYR A 99 -7.52 36.45 8.90
N LEU A 100 -6.31 36.88 8.56
CA LEU A 100 -5.07 36.17 8.87
C LEU A 100 -4.38 36.84 10.07
N SER A 101 -3.78 36.03 10.93
CA SER A 101 -2.96 36.49 12.04
C SER A 101 -1.60 35.81 11.99
N SER A 102 -0.51 36.57 12.09
CA SER A 102 0.84 35.98 12.21
C SER A 102 1.15 35.50 13.63
N THR A 103 0.23 35.73 14.59
CA THR A 103 0.45 35.43 16.00
C THR A 103 -0.21 34.12 16.37
N ASP A 104 0.54 33.16 16.90
CA ASP A 104 -0.01 31.95 17.52
C ASP A 104 -0.48 32.30 18.95
N TYR A 105 -1.77 32.60 19.12
CA TYR A 105 -2.29 32.94 20.46
C TYR A 105 -2.27 31.70 21.37
N PRO A 106 -1.63 31.73 22.55
CA PRO A 106 -1.66 30.61 23.48
C PRO A 106 -2.95 30.61 24.32
N PRO A 107 -3.32 29.47 24.96
CA PRO A 107 -4.60 29.29 25.66
C PRO A 107 -4.93 30.33 26.72
N GLU A 108 -3.91 30.95 27.32
CA GLU A 108 -4.04 31.91 28.40
C GLU A 108 -4.49 33.29 27.92
N THR A 109 -4.45 33.54 26.61
CA THR A 109 -4.81 34.85 26.04
C THR A 109 -6.30 34.93 25.71
N PRO A 110 -6.95 36.10 25.90
CA PRO A 110 -8.36 36.29 25.55
C PRO A 110 -8.60 36.19 24.03
N CYS A 111 -7.54 36.31 23.22
CA CYS A 111 -7.60 36.16 21.77
C CYS A 111 -7.49 34.70 21.31
N PHE A 112 -7.20 33.75 22.21
CA PHE A 112 -7.02 32.34 21.87
C PHE A 112 -8.16 31.77 21.03
N LEU A 113 -9.39 31.94 21.51
CA LEU A 113 -10.60 31.41 20.87
C LEU A 113 -10.85 31.98 19.47
N ARG A 114 -10.26 33.13 19.11
CA ARG A 114 -10.38 33.71 17.77
C ARG A 114 -9.80 32.80 16.68
N GLN A 115 -8.86 31.94 17.05
CA GLN A 115 -8.18 31.00 16.17
C GLN A 115 -8.63 29.56 16.35
N ILE A 116 -9.66 29.30 17.15
CA ILE A 116 -10.15 27.96 17.42
C ILE A 116 -11.35 27.67 16.53
N TRP A 117 -11.19 26.61 15.75
CA TRP A 117 -12.11 26.17 14.73
C TRP A 117 -12.64 24.77 15.06
N SER A 118 -13.95 24.62 14.97
CA SER A 118 -14.67 23.37 15.17
C SER A 118 -15.44 22.99 13.91
N PHE A 119 -15.74 21.70 13.77
CA PHE A 119 -16.30 21.16 12.54
C PHE A 119 -17.65 20.49 12.78
N TYR A 120 -18.65 20.92 12.03
CA TYR A 120 -19.99 20.35 12.05
C TYR A 120 -20.21 19.49 10.81
N SER A 121 -20.57 18.23 11.03
CA SER A 121 -21.02 17.32 9.98
C SER A 121 -22.36 16.71 10.39
N LYS A 122 -23.44 17.12 9.71
CA LYS A 122 -24.80 16.60 9.96
C LYS A 122 -25.02 15.23 9.33
N ASN A 123 -24.40 14.98 8.18
CA ASN A 123 -24.49 13.70 7.49
C ASN A 123 -23.19 12.95 7.68
N GLY A 124 -23.21 11.95 8.57
CA GLY A 124 -22.63 10.62 8.31
C GLY A 124 -21.32 10.54 7.53
N SER A 125 -21.49 10.69 6.23
CA SER A 125 -20.60 10.34 5.14
C SER A 125 -20.23 11.54 4.27
N SER A 126 -20.66 12.76 4.62
CA SER A 126 -20.38 13.95 3.83
C SER A 126 -18.92 14.34 3.97
N LYS A 127 -18.20 14.41 2.85
CA LYS A 127 -16.86 15.02 2.75
C LYS A 127 -16.89 16.54 2.91
N GLU A 128 -18.09 17.11 3.00
CA GLU A 128 -18.34 18.54 3.17
C GLU A 128 -18.91 18.81 4.57
N LEU A 129 -18.43 19.88 5.19
CA LEU A 129 -18.71 20.22 6.58
C LEU A 129 -18.78 21.73 6.79
N GLN A 130 -19.42 22.17 7.87
CA GLN A 130 -19.43 23.59 8.25
C GLN A 130 -18.27 23.86 9.22
N ILE A 131 -17.56 24.97 9.01
CA ILE A 131 -16.43 25.42 9.84
C ILE A 131 -16.93 26.51 10.78
N HIS A 132 -16.81 26.29 12.07
CA HIS A 132 -17.32 27.16 13.13
C HIS A 132 -16.18 27.76 13.94
N ASN A 133 -16.32 29.02 14.33
CA ASN A 133 -15.36 29.73 15.18
C ASN A 133 -15.90 29.84 16.61
N GLU A 134 -15.10 29.39 17.58
CA GLU A 134 -15.54 29.32 18.98
C GLU A 134 -15.70 30.69 19.64
N GLN A 135 -14.93 31.72 19.23
CA GLN A 135 -15.01 33.05 19.84
C GLN A 135 -16.32 33.77 19.57
N ASN A 136 -16.77 33.77 18.31
CA ASN A 136 -17.90 34.58 17.86
C ASN A 136 -19.18 33.76 17.62
N ASN A 137 -19.11 32.44 17.85
CA ASN A 137 -20.20 31.49 17.60
C ASN A 137 -20.78 31.59 16.18
N CYS A 138 -19.94 31.90 15.19
CA CYS A 138 -20.32 32.02 13.79
C CYS A 138 -19.67 30.93 12.94
N VAL A 139 -20.27 30.68 11.77
CA VAL A 139 -19.74 29.76 10.77
C VAL A 139 -19.16 30.50 9.57
N LEU A 140 -18.16 29.91 8.91
CA LEU A 140 -17.63 30.43 7.66
C LEU A 140 -18.65 30.28 6.54
N ASP A 141 -18.89 31.37 5.82
CA ASP A 141 -19.92 31.49 4.79
C ASP A 141 -19.39 32.29 3.60
N THR A 142 -19.69 31.83 2.39
CA THR A 142 -19.35 32.55 1.16
C THR A 142 -20.35 33.67 0.85
N TRP A 143 -21.50 33.71 1.54
CA TRP A 143 -22.64 34.57 1.27
C TRP A 143 -23.14 34.50 -0.18
N GLY A 144 -22.89 33.37 -0.85
CA GLY A 144 -23.20 33.19 -2.27
C GLY A 144 -22.28 33.94 -3.22
N LYS A 145 -21.17 34.50 -2.73
CA LYS A 145 -20.17 35.19 -3.54
C LYS A 145 -19.19 34.20 -4.19
N GLY A 146 -18.59 34.60 -5.30
CA GLY A 146 -17.67 33.79 -6.11
C GLY A 146 -16.20 34.15 -5.94
N GLY A 147 -15.37 33.76 -6.91
CA GLY A 147 -13.94 34.09 -6.95
C GLY A 147 -13.65 35.59 -6.85
N GLY A 148 -12.55 35.94 -6.20
CA GLY A 148 -12.12 37.32 -5.93
C GLY A 148 -12.79 37.98 -4.73
N THR A 149 -13.64 37.27 -3.99
CA THR A 149 -14.40 37.85 -2.88
C THR A 149 -13.95 37.33 -1.52
N TYR A 150 -14.13 38.14 -0.47
CA TYR A 150 -13.78 37.75 0.89
C TYR A 150 -14.71 36.67 1.44
N ILE A 151 -14.21 35.95 2.44
CA ILE A 151 -14.98 35.00 3.24
C ILE A 151 -15.52 35.75 4.45
N PHE A 152 -16.76 35.45 4.83
CA PHE A 152 -17.44 36.15 5.91
C PHE A 152 -17.97 35.17 6.96
N PHE A 153 -18.37 35.72 8.09
CA PHE A 153 -19.02 34.97 9.16
C PHE A 153 -20.55 35.05 9.04
N CYS A 154 -21.22 33.94 9.30
CA CYS A 154 -22.67 33.86 9.43
C CYS A 154 -23.04 33.41 10.85
N SER A 155 -23.96 34.11 11.50
CA SER A 155 -24.46 33.76 12.84
C SER A 155 -25.45 32.59 12.79
N HIS A 156 -25.90 32.19 11.60
CA HIS A 156 -26.86 31.12 11.41
C HIS A 156 -26.17 29.86 10.91
N LEU A 157 -26.27 28.78 11.69
CA LEU A 157 -25.91 27.44 11.25
C LEU A 157 -27.01 26.90 10.34
N ASN A 158 -26.85 27.06 9.02
CA ASN A 158 -27.85 26.61 8.07
C ASN A 158 -27.99 25.08 8.12
N GLY A 159 -29.23 24.58 8.10
CA GLY A 159 -29.52 23.15 8.01
C GLY A 159 -29.60 22.65 6.56
N PRO A 160 -29.58 21.32 6.32
CA PRO A 160 -29.56 20.74 4.97
C PRO A 160 -30.72 21.15 4.05
N THR A 161 -31.85 21.57 4.62
CA THR A 161 -33.03 22.03 3.89
C THR A 161 -32.99 23.52 3.52
N SER A 162 -32.01 24.27 4.05
CA SER A 162 -31.82 25.69 3.75
C SER A 162 -31.18 25.85 2.37
N GLU A 163 -31.72 26.77 1.56
CA GLU A 163 -31.10 27.22 0.30
C GLU A 163 -29.68 27.78 0.50
N ASN A 164 -29.38 28.26 1.72
CA ASN A 164 -28.10 28.84 2.09
C ASN A 164 -27.10 27.80 2.62
N TYR A 165 -27.51 26.54 2.83
CA TYR A 165 -26.67 25.49 3.41
C TYR A 165 -25.35 25.31 2.64
N ALA A 166 -25.44 25.23 1.32
CA ALA A 166 -24.28 24.98 0.48
C ALA A 166 -23.27 26.14 0.47
N LYS A 167 -23.63 27.33 0.96
CA LYS A 167 -22.70 28.48 1.14
C LYS A 167 -21.76 28.29 2.34
N GLN A 168 -22.09 27.34 3.23
CA GLN A 168 -21.34 27.02 4.44
C GLN A 168 -20.66 25.65 4.37
N LEU A 169 -20.76 24.95 3.24
CA LEU A 169 -20.19 23.61 3.07
C LEU A 169 -18.76 23.69 2.54
N TRP A 170 -17.81 23.27 3.36
CA TRP A 170 -16.39 23.28 3.06
C TRP A 170 -15.86 21.86 2.92
N LYS A 171 -14.99 21.65 1.94
CA LYS A 171 -14.33 20.38 1.67
C LYS A 171 -12.83 20.54 1.79
N PHE A 172 -12.21 19.64 2.57
CA PHE A 172 -10.76 19.51 2.67
C PHE A 172 -10.29 18.55 1.56
N ILE A 173 -9.43 19.06 0.69
CA ILE A 173 -8.88 18.32 -0.44
C ILE A 173 -7.38 18.16 -0.20
N PRO A 174 -6.86 16.94 -0.04
CA PRO A 174 -5.43 16.70 0.07
C PRO A 174 -4.67 17.39 -1.07
N ALA A 175 -3.64 18.16 -0.73
CA ALA A 175 -2.90 18.99 -1.69
C ALA A 175 -1.49 18.43 -1.99
N PHE A 176 -1.30 17.13 -1.85
CA PHE A 176 0.02 16.50 -1.95
C PHE A 176 -0.11 15.11 -2.56
N ASP A 177 0.99 14.67 -3.17
CA ASP A 177 1.17 13.29 -3.58
C ASP A 177 1.69 12.49 -2.39
N TYR A 178 1.16 11.29 -2.19
CA TYR A 178 1.68 10.34 -1.21
C TYR A 178 2.07 9.04 -1.89
N LYS A 179 2.97 8.31 -1.23
CA LYS A 179 3.42 6.99 -1.66
C LYS A 179 3.15 5.99 -0.55
N LEU A 180 2.30 5.01 -0.83
CA LEU A 180 2.08 3.87 0.05
C LEU A 180 3.04 2.73 -0.31
N ASN A 181 3.61 2.08 0.71
CA ASN A 181 4.49 0.92 0.56
C ASN A 181 4.01 -0.19 1.50
N ALA A 182 4.20 -1.44 1.11
CA ALA A 182 3.78 -2.59 1.90
C ALA A 182 4.90 -3.62 2.07
N VAL A 183 5.03 -4.15 3.29
CA VAL A 183 5.82 -5.35 3.58
C VAL A 183 4.84 -6.43 4.00
N ILE A 184 4.71 -7.49 3.21
CA ILE A 184 3.81 -8.61 3.48
C ILE A 184 4.62 -9.78 4.00
N SER A 185 4.24 -10.27 5.17
CA SER A 185 4.95 -11.32 5.90
C SER A 185 3.98 -12.21 6.67
N ASN A 186 4.52 -13.15 7.46
CA ASN A 186 3.74 -14.03 8.34
C ASN A 186 2.67 -14.85 7.58
N PHE A 187 3.04 -15.40 6.43
CA PHE A 187 2.16 -16.23 5.61
C PHE A 187 1.74 -17.50 6.33
N LYS A 188 0.43 -17.76 6.35
CA LYS A 188 -0.20 -18.97 6.88
C LYS A 188 -0.88 -19.70 5.73
N TYR A 189 -0.22 -20.74 5.24
CA TYR A 189 -0.69 -21.56 4.14
C TYR A 189 -1.70 -22.61 4.61
N LYS A 190 -2.80 -22.76 3.87
CA LYS A 190 -3.78 -23.84 4.07
C LYS A 190 -3.44 -25.00 3.14
N LEU A 191 -2.45 -25.79 3.56
CA LEU A 191 -2.02 -26.98 2.82
C LEU A 191 -3.10 -28.07 2.89
N SER A 192 -3.56 -28.55 1.74
CA SER A 192 -4.41 -29.74 1.67
C SER A 192 -3.54 -31.00 1.63
N SER A 193 -4.04 -32.09 2.19
CA SER A 193 -3.40 -33.42 2.09
C SER A 193 -3.36 -33.94 0.64
N ASP A 194 -4.14 -33.36 -0.26
CA ASP A 194 -4.29 -33.80 -1.64
C ASP A 194 -3.17 -33.32 -2.59
N ILE A 195 -2.28 -32.42 -2.14
CA ILE A 195 -1.13 -31.96 -2.95
C ILE A 195 -0.25 -33.14 -3.39
N LYS A 196 -0.13 -34.19 -2.56
CA LYS A 196 0.57 -35.43 -2.91
C LYS A 196 -0.07 -36.22 -4.06
N LYS A 197 -1.37 -36.03 -4.33
CA LYS A 197 -2.11 -36.72 -5.41
C LYS A 197 -1.92 -36.06 -6.78
N GLN A 198 -1.35 -34.86 -6.83
CA GLN A 198 -1.12 -34.10 -8.07
C GLN A 198 0.28 -34.32 -8.66
N GLN A 199 1.05 -35.25 -8.10
CA GLN A 199 2.39 -35.58 -8.56
C GLN A 199 2.34 -36.24 -9.95
N ILE A 200 3.12 -35.70 -10.88
CA ILE A 200 3.32 -36.18 -12.23
C ILE A 200 4.78 -36.60 -12.36
N THR A 201 5.04 -37.78 -12.91
CA THR A 201 6.38 -38.24 -13.23
C THR A 201 6.68 -37.94 -14.70
N LYS A 202 7.74 -37.17 -14.96
CA LYS A 202 8.23 -36.87 -16.32
C LYS A 202 9.49 -37.66 -16.62
N ASN A 203 9.57 -38.23 -17.82
CA ASN A 203 10.82 -38.80 -18.33
C ASN A 203 11.74 -37.64 -18.75
N ILE A 204 12.94 -37.58 -18.17
CA ILE A 204 13.93 -36.54 -18.46
C ILE A 204 14.91 -37.06 -19.51
N ARG A 205 15.33 -38.31 -19.37
CA ARG A 205 16.39 -38.91 -20.17
C ARG A 205 16.29 -40.42 -20.20
N GLU A 206 16.65 -40.98 -21.34
CA GLU A 206 16.71 -42.42 -21.55
C GLU A 206 18.03 -42.78 -22.25
N ASP A 207 18.79 -43.69 -21.66
CA ASP A 207 20.03 -44.23 -22.22
C ASP A 207 19.93 -45.77 -22.30
N THR A 208 20.56 -46.36 -23.30
CA THR A 208 20.71 -47.82 -23.41
C THR A 208 22.19 -48.17 -23.33
N LEU A 209 22.54 -49.13 -22.47
CA LEU A 209 23.91 -49.53 -22.20
C LEU A 209 24.10 -51.01 -22.51
N ASP A 210 24.91 -51.27 -23.54
CA ASP A 210 25.29 -52.62 -23.95
C ASP A 210 26.67 -52.97 -23.39
N ASN A 211 26.75 -54.04 -22.60
CA ASN A 211 28.03 -54.62 -22.22
C ASN A 211 28.30 -55.91 -23.00
N LEU A 212 29.08 -55.79 -24.07
CA LEU A 212 29.49 -56.90 -24.91
C LEU A 212 30.69 -57.70 -24.34
N ALA A 213 31.26 -57.26 -23.21
CA ALA A 213 32.38 -57.96 -22.61
C ALA A 213 31.97 -59.36 -22.13
N SER A 214 32.89 -60.31 -22.26
CA SER A 214 32.66 -61.72 -21.93
C SER A 214 32.67 -62.00 -20.42
N SER A 215 33.40 -61.19 -19.64
CA SER A 215 33.61 -61.41 -18.19
C SER A 215 33.71 -60.15 -17.34
N ALA A 216 33.93 -58.98 -17.93
CA ALA A 216 34.09 -57.73 -17.19
C ALA A 216 32.77 -56.94 -17.08
N LYS A 217 32.51 -56.36 -15.90
CA LYS A 217 31.42 -55.39 -15.72
C LYS A 217 31.78 -54.08 -16.42
N LEU A 218 30.81 -53.44 -17.05
CA LEU A 218 30.92 -52.07 -17.55
C LEU A 218 30.40 -51.11 -16.48
N THR A 219 31.20 -50.13 -16.10
CA THR A 219 30.78 -49.08 -15.17
C THR A 219 30.74 -47.75 -15.92
N THR A 220 29.54 -47.19 -16.08
CA THR A 220 29.34 -45.92 -16.78
C THR A 220 28.84 -44.87 -15.79
N SER A 221 29.56 -43.75 -15.70
CA SER A 221 29.12 -42.59 -14.92
C SER A 221 28.49 -41.55 -15.84
N PHE A 222 27.32 -41.08 -15.44
CA PHE A 222 26.58 -40.03 -16.12
C PHE A 222 26.64 -38.78 -15.27
N ASN A 223 27.05 -37.69 -15.89
CA ASN A 223 26.91 -36.36 -15.32
C ASN A 223 26.11 -35.52 -16.30
N PHE A 224 24.91 -35.11 -15.92
CA PHE A 224 24.13 -34.19 -16.73
C PHE A 224 23.46 -33.13 -15.86
N GLN A 225 23.26 -31.97 -16.45
CA GLN A 225 22.64 -30.83 -15.81
C GLN A 225 21.31 -30.59 -16.49
N GLU A 226 20.24 -30.66 -15.69
CA GLU A 226 18.88 -30.37 -16.15
C GLU A 226 18.45 -29.02 -15.56
N GLU A 227 17.93 -28.13 -16.40
CA GLU A 227 17.33 -26.88 -15.94
C GLU A 227 15.88 -27.14 -15.55
N LEU A 228 15.61 -27.21 -14.25
CA LEU A 228 14.28 -27.38 -13.71
C LEU A 228 13.72 -26.01 -13.34
N THR A 229 12.59 -25.64 -13.95
CA THR A 229 11.96 -24.35 -13.70
C THR A 229 10.89 -24.47 -12.62
N ASN A 230 11.16 -23.88 -11.46
CA ASN A 230 10.16 -23.70 -10.41
C ASN A 230 9.44 -22.37 -10.66
N THR A 231 8.12 -22.41 -10.80
CA THR A 231 7.31 -21.19 -10.95
C THR A 231 6.47 -21.00 -9.71
N TYR A 232 6.42 -19.77 -9.22
CA TYR A 232 5.47 -19.41 -8.18
C TYR A 232 4.86 -18.04 -8.49
N SER A 233 3.57 -17.93 -8.24
CA SER A 233 2.77 -16.75 -8.53
C SER A 233 1.89 -16.45 -7.34
N PHE A 234 1.84 -15.18 -6.95
CA PHE A 234 1.03 -14.71 -5.82
C PHE A 234 -0.13 -13.89 -6.37
N SER A 235 -1.35 -14.24 -5.96
CA SER A 235 -2.53 -13.39 -6.13
C SER A 235 -3.07 -12.98 -4.77
N PHE A 236 -3.47 -11.72 -4.63
CA PHE A 236 -4.13 -11.21 -3.43
C PHE A 236 -5.62 -10.99 -3.70
N ASN A 237 -6.47 -11.30 -2.73
CA ASN A 237 -7.91 -11.08 -2.86
C ASN A 237 -8.25 -9.59 -2.72
N GLU A 238 -7.55 -8.90 -1.83
CA GLU A 238 -7.63 -7.45 -1.68
C GLU A 238 -6.83 -6.73 -2.77
N SER A 239 -7.33 -5.59 -3.26
CA SER A 239 -6.56 -4.73 -4.14
C SER A 239 -5.46 -4.03 -3.35
N LEU A 240 -4.25 -4.08 -3.88
CA LEU A 240 -3.06 -3.34 -3.45
C LEU A 240 -2.46 -2.58 -4.65
N ASP A 241 -3.30 -2.24 -5.63
CA ASP A 241 -2.94 -1.56 -6.89
C ASP A 241 -2.43 -0.12 -6.67
N PHE A 242 -2.81 0.48 -5.54
CA PHE A 242 -2.35 1.79 -5.07
C PHE A 242 -1.01 1.74 -4.30
N ILE A 243 -0.49 0.55 -3.98
CA ILE A 243 0.81 0.40 -3.33
C ILE A 243 1.92 0.56 -4.37
N SER A 244 2.85 1.48 -4.12
CA SER A 244 3.93 1.75 -5.07
C SER A 244 5.06 0.73 -5.02
N GLU A 245 5.38 0.22 -3.82
CA GLU A 245 6.40 -0.81 -3.62
C GLU A 245 5.90 -1.86 -2.64
N THR A 246 6.04 -3.12 -3.02
CA THR A 246 5.65 -4.26 -2.19
C THR A 246 6.82 -5.19 -2.00
N LYS A 247 7.14 -5.51 -0.75
CA LYS A 247 8.10 -6.54 -0.38
C LYS A 247 7.36 -7.73 0.21
N LEU A 248 7.56 -8.94 -0.34
CA LEU A 248 7.04 -10.19 0.22
C LEU A 248 8.17 -10.91 0.93
N ILE A 249 7.96 -11.31 2.17
CA ILE A 249 8.85 -12.17 2.95
C ILE A 249 8.07 -13.44 3.28
N THR A 250 8.41 -14.56 2.65
CA THR A 250 7.65 -15.80 2.82
C THR A 250 8.49 -17.05 2.73
N VAL A 251 8.04 -18.12 3.36
CA VAL A 251 8.56 -19.48 3.17
C VAL A 251 7.75 -20.14 2.07
N ILE A 252 8.43 -20.58 1.00
CA ILE A 252 7.78 -21.34 -0.06
C ILE A 252 7.45 -22.74 0.51
N PRO A 253 6.16 -23.10 0.69
CA PRO A 253 5.75 -24.19 1.57
C PRO A 253 6.25 -25.58 1.12
N PHE A 254 6.60 -25.74 -0.15
CA PHE A 254 7.09 -26.99 -0.72
C PHE A 254 8.61 -27.11 -0.74
N MET A 255 9.34 -26.00 -0.62
CA MET A 255 10.81 -26.02 -0.52
C MET A 255 11.28 -25.83 0.92
N ASN A 256 10.41 -25.30 1.78
CA ASN A 256 10.75 -24.85 3.14
C ASN A 256 11.94 -23.86 3.16
N ILE A 257 12.03 -23.01 2.13
CA ILE A 257 13.05 -21.98 1.98
C ILE A 257 12.37 -20.62 2.11
N GLU A 258 12.88 -19.79 3.03
CA GLU A 258 12.50 -18.39 3.12
C GLU A 258 13.04 -17.63 1.91
N LYS A 259 12.16 -16.88 1.24
CA LYS A 259 12.49 -16.03 0.11
C LYS A 259 11.92 -14.64 0.32
N GLU A 260 12.70 -13.68 -0.16
CA GLU A 260 12.31 -12.29 -0.25
C GLU A 260 12.05 -11.94 -1.73
N PHE A 261 10.90 -11.31 -1.99
CA PHE A 261 10.53 -10.79 -3.31
C PHE A 261 10.27 -9.30 -3.22
N ASN A 262 10.93 -8.53 -4.08
CA ASN A 262 10.78 -7.09 -4.15
C ASN A 262 10.07 -6.71 -5.46
N PHE A 263 8.86 -6.16 -5.34
CA PHE A 263 8.04 -5.73 -6.47
C PHE A 263 7.97 -4.21 -6.50
N LYS A 264 8.39 -3.63 -7.63
CA LYS A 264 8.21 -2.20 -7.96
C LYS A 264 6.85 -1.91 -8.59
N HIS A 265 5.95 -2.88 -8.58
CA HIS A 265 4.61 -2.77 -9.14
C HIS A 265 3.58 -3.25 -8.14
N SER A 266 2.36 -2.79 -8.35
CA SER A 266 1.24 -2.98 -7.46
C SER A 266 0.47 -4.27 -7.78
N PHE A 267 -0.33 -4.76 -6.83
CA PHE A 267 -1.11 -5.99 -7.02
C PHE A 267 -2.59 -5.66 -7.20
N GLU A 268 -3.09 -5.84 -8.41
CA GLU A 268 -4.53 -5.79 -8.66
C GLU A 268 -5.25 -6.98 -7.99
N ALA A 269 -6.45 -6.73 -7.50
CA ALA A 269 -7.26 -7.77 -6.85
C ALA A 269 -7.46 -8.99 -7.77
N ASN A 270 -7.17 -10.17 -7.23
CA ASN A 270 -7.26 -11.48 -7.86
C ASN A 270 -6.40 -11.66 -9.12
N LYS A 271 -5.48 -10.73 -9.42
CA LYS A 271 -4.54 -10.92 -10.53
C LYS A 271 -3.25 -11.56 -10.03
N PRO A 272 -2.80 -12.66 -10.66
CA PRO A 272 -1.57 -13.33 -10.28
C PRO A 272 -0.33 -12.57 -10.79
N THR A 273 0.64 -12.34 -9.92
CA THR A 273 1.98 -11.86 -10.30
C THR A 273 2.95 -13.03 -10.31
N THR A 274 3.40 -13.42 -11.49
CA THR A 274 4.27 -14.58 -11.69
C THR A 274 5.73 -14.23 -11.51
N THR A 275 6.41 -14.95 -10.62
CA THR A 275 7.87 -14.96 -10.51
C THR A 275 8.40 -16.32 -11.00
N ILE A 276 9.39 -16.29 -11.87
CA ILE A 276 10.01 -17.49 -12.42
C ILE A 276 11.36 -17.68 -11.74
N ASN A 277 11.57 -18.84 -11.12
CA ASN A 277 12.86 -19.21 -10.57
C ASN A 277 13.39 -20.45 -11.30
N LYS A 278 14.50 -20.27 -12.00
CA LYS A 278 15.18 -21.36 -12.71
C LYS A 278 16.22 -21.95 -11.78
N GLU A 279 16.13 -23.25 -11.53
CA GLU A 279 17.12 -23.99 -10.74
C GLU A 279 17.79 -25.04 -11.62
N THR A 280 19.11 -25.05 -11.61
CA THR A 280 19.88 -26.09 -12.32
C THR A 280 20.18 -27.23 -11.37
N CYS A 281 19.69 -28.42 -11.69
CA CYS A 281 20.00 -29.63 -10.95
C CYS A 281 21.09 -30.40 -11.69
N THR A 282 22.21 -30.68 -11.02
CA THR A 282 23.25 -31.57 -11.54
C THR A 282 23.00 -32.97 -10.99
N ILE A 283 22.82 -33.93 -11.90
CA ILE A 283 22.56 -35.32 -11.57
C ILE A 283 23.81 -36.13 -11.93
N THR A 284 24.44 -36.69 -10.91
CA THR A 284 25.57 -37.62 -11.08
C THR A 284 25.15 -39.01 -10.63
N LYS A 285 25.15 -39.97 -11.56
CA LYS A 285 24.79 -41.38 -11.27
C LYS A 285 25.73 -42.33 -11.98
N THR A 286 26.06 -43.43 -11.32
CA THR A 286 26.87 -44.51 -11.88
C THR A 286 26.00 -45.75 -12.08
N VAL A 287 26.16 -46.42 -13.21
CA VAL A 287 25.46 -47.67 -13.55
C VAL A 287 26.49 -48.76 -13.80
N GLU A 288 26.30 -49.90 -13.14
CA GLU A 288 27.03 -51.13 -13.42
C GLU A 288 26.19 -52.02 -14.35
N VAL A 289 26.78 -52.43 -15.47
CA VAL A 289 26.15 -53.33 -16.45
C VAL A 289 26.91 -54.66 -16.44
N PRO A 290 26.26 -55.79 -16.09
CA PRO A 290 26.87 -57.12 -16.12
C PRO A 290 27.43 -57.51 -17.50
N PRO A 291 28.36 -58.48 -17.57
CA PRO A 291 28.84 -59.01 -18.85
C PRO A 291 27.69 -59.61 -19.68
N LYS A 292 27.71 -59.42 -21.00
CA LYS A 292 26.71 -59.92 -21.96
C LYS A 292 25.26 -59.53 -21.63
N SER A 293 25.06 -58.35 -21.05
CA SER A 293 23.72 -57.81 -20.77
C SER A 293 23.54 -56.44 -21.41
N CYS A 294 22.27 -56.08 -21.61
CA CYS A 294 21.84 -54.76 -22.03
C CYS A 294 20.97 -54.19 -20.92
N VAL A 295 21.24 -52.96 -20.48
CA VAL A 295 20.45 -52.26 -19.47
C VAL A 295 19.94 -50.95 -20.06
N LYS A 296 18.64 -50.74 -19.97
CA LYS A 296 17.99 -49.46 -20.23
C LYS A 296 17.96 -48.65 -18.94
N ALA A 297 18.55 -47.46 -18.96
CA ALA A 297 18.53 -46.51 -17.87
C ALA A 297 17.59 -45.36 -18.21
N THR A 298 16.50 -45.23 -17.45
CA THR A 298 15.55 -44.11 -17.60
C THR A 298 15.57 -43.23 -16.35
N ASP A 299 15.86 -41.95 -16.52
CA ASP A 299 15.77 -40.94 -15.47
C ASP A 299 14.42 -40.25 -15.47
N PHE A 300 13.84 -40.16 -14.29
CA PHE A 300 12.55 -39.55 -14.05
C PHE A 300 12.68 -38.34 -13.12
N ALA A 301 11.83 -37.34 -13.34
CA ALA A 301 11.58 -36.24 -12.43
C ALA A 301 10.14 -36.34 -11.92
N ASP A 302 9.99 -36.38 -10.61
CA ASP A 302 8.70 -36.15 -9.98
C ASP A 302 8.46 -34.65 -9.86
N PHE A 303 7.30 -34.21 -10.33
CA PHE A 303 6.93 -32.82 -10.45
C PHE A 303 5.50 -32.62 -9.98
N VAL A 304 5.17 -31.45 -9.44
CA VAL A 304 3.77 -31.06 -9.20
C VAL A 304 3.47 -29.78 -9.96
N GLU A 305 2.40 -29.79 -10.74
CA GLU A 305 1.96 -28.66 -11.55
C GLU A 305 0.76 -27.95 -10.94
N ASN A 306 0.80 -26.62 -11.00
CA ASN A 306 -0.36 -25.75 -10.78
C ASN A 306 -1.04 -25.96 -9.43
N ILE A 307 -0.26 -26.21 -8.37
CA ILE A 307 -0.83 -26.29 -7.02
C ILE A 307 -1.32 -24.91 -6.64
N GLU A 308 -2.55 -24.85 -6.15
CA GLU A 308 -3.13 -23.65 -5.56
C GLU A 308 -3.20 -23.81 -4.05
N ILE A 309 -2.52 -22.92 -3.33
CA ILE A 309 -2.47 -22.93 -1.87
C ILE A 309 -3.02 -21.59 -1.38
N PRO A 310 -4.23 -21.57 -0.81
CA PRO A 310 -4.76 -20.39 -0.15
C PRO A 310 -3.88 -19.99 1.04
N PHE A 311 -3.69 -18.70 1.23
CA PHE A 311 -2.95 -18.16 2.37
C PHE A 311 -3.67 -16.99 3.04
N GLU A 312 -3.32 -16.77 4.29
CA GLU A 312 -3.55 -15.52 5.01
C GLU A 312 -2.18 -14.94 5.40
N ALA A 313 -1.98 -13.63 5.27
CA ALA A 313 -0.74 -12.96 5.61
C ALA A 313 -1.00 -11.61 6.30
N THR A 314 0.06 -11.01 6.83
CA THR A 314 0.01 -9.68 7.45
C THR A 314 0.76 -8.71 6.55
N ALA A 315 0.09 -7.64 6.13
CA ALA A 315 0.68 -6.52 5.41
C ALA A 315 0.94 -5.38 6.40
N GLU A 316 2.21 -5.04 6.59
CA GLU A 316 2.61 -3.78 7.21
C GLU A 316 2.64 -2.70 6.13
N ILE A 317 1.75 -1.72 6.26
CA ILE A 317 1.58 -0.64 5.29
C ILE A 317 2.11 0.65 5.91
N THR A 318 2.97 1.33 5.17
CA THR A 318 3.55 2.63 5.53
C THR A 318 3.29 3.64 4.42
N ALA A 319 3.37 4.93 4.74
CA ALA A 319 3.29 5.97 3.74
C ALA A 319 4.35 7.06 3.93
N THR A 320 4.70 7.69 2.82
CA THR A 320 5.41 8.97 2.81
C THR A 320 4.54 10.04 2.15
N GLY A 321 4.61 11.25 2.66
CA GLY A 321 3.91 12.40 2.09
C GLY A 321 4.47 13.71 2.66
N ASP A 322 3.90 14.82 2.18
CA ASP A 322 4.26 16.15 2.65
C ASP A 322 3.67 16.40 4.04
N ARG A 323 4.51 16.83 4.99
CA ARG A 323 4.12 17.13 6.36
C ARG A 323 4.44 18.57 6.71
N TYR A 324 3.54 19.19 7.46
CA TYR A 324 3.79 20.53 7.97
C TYR A 324 4.58 20.49 9.28
N LYS A 325 5.55 21.39 9.38
CA LYS A 325 6.30 21.64 10.60
C LYS A 325 5.65 22.74 11.43
N LYS A 326 5.97 22.77 12.73
CA LYS A 326 5.51 23.79 13.68
C LYS A 326 5.98 25.20 13.32
N ASP A 327 7.07 25.34 12.56
CA ASP A 327 7.62 26.62 12.08
C ASP A 327 6.93 27.16 10.80
N GLY A 328 5.95 26.42 10.27
CA GLY A 328 5.22 26.78 9.06
C GLY A 328 5.86 26.31 7.75
N SER A 329 6.96 25.56 7.80
CA SER A 329 7.57 24.96 6.61
C SER A 329 6.98 23.58 6.28
N ILE A 330 7.15 23.15 5.02
CA ILE A 330 6.72 21.83 4.53
C ILE A 330 7.93 20.91 4.43
N ALA A 331 7.91 19.80 5.17
CA ALA A 331 8.82 18.69 5.00
C ALA A 331 8.28 17.72 3.95
N LYS A 332 8.91 17.70 2.77
CA LYS A 332 8.44 16.90 1.64
C LYS A 332 8.78 15.42 1.76
N ASN A 333 7.92 14.55 1.26
CA ASN A 333 8.15 13.10 1.14
C ASN A 333 8.66 12.43 2.43
N THR A 334 8.09 12.77 3.59
CA THR A 334 8.50 12.22 4.89
C THR A 334 7.51 11.16 5.38
N LYS A 335 7.96 10.27 6.28
CA LYS A 335 7.07 9.30 6.95
C LYS A 335 5.91 10.02 7.65
N VAL A 336 4.70 9.53 7.41
CA VAL A 336 3.46 10.03 8.03
C VAL A 336 3.01 9.09 9.14
N ASP A 337 2.28 9.63 10.11
CA ASP A 337 1.82 8.83 11.24
C ASP A 337 0.68 7.89 10.81
N SER A 338 0.42 6.84 11.60
CA SER A 338 -0.49 5.76 11.23
C SER A 338 -1.92 6.22 10.87
N ASP A 339 -2.41 7.33 11.43
CA ASP A 339 -3.74 7.86 11.08
C ASP A 339 -3.78 8.47 9.67
N ALA A 340 -2.68 9.08 9.21
CA ALA A 340 -2.56 9.48 7.81
C ALA A 340 -2.52 8.25 6.89
N VAL A 341 -1.80 7.19 7.29
CA VAL A 341 -1.81 5.92 6.54
C VAL A 341 -3.23 5.35 6.43
N LYS A 342 -4.01 5.34 7.53
CA LYS A 342 -5.42 4.92 7.52
C LYS A 342 -6.27 5.77 6.58
N LEU A 343 -6.09 7.10 6.60
CA LEU A 343 -6.78 8.01 5.69
C LEU A 343 -6.49 7.64 4.22
N PHE A 344 -5.22 7.43 3.87
CA PHE A 344 -4.83 7.09 2.49
C PHE A 344 -5.36 5.73 2.06
N LEU A 345 -5.37 4.74 2.96
CA LEU A 345 -6.00 3.44 2.68
C LEU A 345 -7.49 3.57 2.42
N LYS A 346 -8.19 4.43 3.19
CA LYS A 346 -9.61 4.72 2.98
C LYS A 346 -9.86 5.42 1.64
N GLU A 347 -9.02 6.38 1.26
CA GLU A 347 -9.11 7.08 -0.04
C GLU A 347 -8.95 6.12 -1.22
N ASN A 348 -8.06 5.14 -1.10
CA ASN A 348 -7.85 4.11 -2.12
C ASN A 348 -8.82 2.92 -2.00
N ASN A 349 -9.89 3.05 -1.21
CA ASN A 349 -10.91 2.01 -1.02
C ASN A 349 -10.37 0.64 -0.57
N PHE A 350 -9.26 0.63 0.18
CA PHE A 350 -8.66 -0.60 0.68
C PHE A 350 -9.69 -1.44 1.46
N LYS A 351 -9.79 -2.74 1.14
CA LYS A 351 -10.76 -3.66 1.71
C LYS A 351 -10.18 -4.62 2.75
N GLY A 352 -8.87 -4.59 2.96
CA GLY A 352 -8.24 -5.44 3.97
C GLY A 352 -8.63 -5.05 5.39
N LYS A 353 -8.61 -6.03 6.29
CA LYS A 353 -8.96 -5.80 7.70
C LYS A 353 -7.75 -5.23 8.43
N ILE A 354 -7.84 -3.97 8.86
CA ILE A 354 -6.86 -3.37 9.78
C ILE A 354 -6.95 -4.07 11.14
N ILE A 355 -5.81 -4.49 11.67
CA ILE A 355 -5.69 -5.23 12.94
C ILE A 355 -5.10 -4.31 14.01
N GLU A 356 -4.12 -3.52 13.62
CA GLU A 356 -3.33 -2.68 14.52
C GLU A 356 -2.78 -1.47 13.76
N SER A 357 -2.47 -0.41 14.50
CA SER A 357 -1.85 0.80 13.97
C SER A 357 -0.97 1.42 15.04
N GLU A 358 0.31 1.58 14.75
CA GLU A 358 1.26 2.16 15.69
C GLU A 358 2.33 2.96 14.95
N GLY A 359 2.74 4.09 15.53
CA GLY A 359 3.79 4.94 14.97
C GLY A 359 3.48 5.41 13.56
N TYR A 360 4.20 4.84 12.58
CA TYR A 360 4.14 5.22 11.16
C TYR A 360 3.58 4.11 10.25
N SER A 361 3.01 3.04 10.83
CA SER A 361 2.51 1.90 10.07
C SER A 361 1.12 1.45 10.50
N VAL A 362 0.46 0.74 9.58
CA VAL A 362 -0.81 0.06 9.78
C VAL A 362 -0.61 -1.41 9.44
N LEU A 363 -0.98 -2.30 10.36
CA LEU A 363 -0.97 -3.74 10.13
C LEU A 363 -2.35 -4.18 9.65
N ALA A 364 -2.41 -4.79 8.48
CA ALA A 364 -3.63 -5.31 7.88
C ALA A 364 -3.52 -6.80 7.58
N LYS A 365 -4.63 -7.53 7.74
CA LYS A 365 -4.79 -8.90 7.27
C LYS A 365 -5.11 -8.87 5.77
N VAL A 366 -4.32 -9.61 4.99
CA VAL A 366 -4.55 -9.84 3.57
C VAL A 366 -4.65 -11.34 3.29
N LYS A 367 -5.38 -11.69 2.24
CA LYS A 367 -5.62 -13.06 1.82
C LYS A 367 -5.25 -13.23 0.37
N GLY A 368 -4.98 -14.46 -0.03
CA GLY A 368 -4.64 -14.72 -1.41
C GLY A 368 -4.42 -16.19 -1.70
N THR A 369 -3.89 -16.44 -2.90
CA THR A 369 -3.55 -17.77 -3.37
C THR A 369 -2.11 -17.75 -3.89
N LEU A 370 -1.31 -18.69 -3.41
CA LEU A 370 -0.04 -19.04 -4.00
C LEU A 370 -0.31 -20.10 -5.07
N ARG A 371 0.10 -19.85 -6.30
CA ARG A 371 0.17 -20.85 -7.36
C ARG A 371 1.61 -21.27 -7.53
N GLY A 372 1.88 -22.58 -7.54
CA GLY A 372 3.24 -23.09 -7.65
C GLY A 372 3.33 -24.33 -8.53
N SER A 373 4.38 -24.39 -9.32
CA SER A 373 4.81 -25.59 -10.01
C SER A 373 6.26 -25.86 -9.62
N TYR A 374 6.53 -27.05 -9.10
CA TYR A 374 7.86 -27.37 -8.57
C TYR A 374 8.23 -28.84 -8.71
N PHE A 375 9.54 -29.06 -8.70
CA PHE A 375 10.14 -30.37 -8.73
C PHE A 375 10.31 -30.96 -7.31
N ILE A 376 10.10 -32.27 -7.16
CA ILE A 376 10.23 -33.00 -5.90
C ILE A 376 11.57 -33.75 -5.83
N LYS A 377 11.80 -34.68 -6.76
CA LYS A 377 12.98 -35.55 -6.75
C LYS A 377 13.25 -36.17 -8.11
N THR A 378 14.50 -36.53 -8.34
CA THR A 378 14.94 -37.28 -9.51
C THR A 378 15.33 -38.68 -9.09
N TYR A 379 15.01 -39.66 -9.92
CA TYR A 379 15.41 -41.04 -9.68
C TYR A 379 15.63 -41.76 -11.01
N ARG A 380 16.36 -42.87 -10.97
CA ARG A 380 16.67 -43.69 -12.16
C ARG A 380 16.01 -45.04 -11.99
N LYS A 381 15.38 -45.54 -13.05
CA LYS A 381 14.97 -46.93 -13.18
C LYS A 381 15.92 -47.63 -14.15
N LEU A 382 16.35 -48.83 -13.79
CA LEU A 382 17.09 -49.72 -14.66
C LEU A 382 16.16 -50.85 -15.09
N GLU A 383 16.15 -51.15 -16.38
CA GLU A 383 15.40 -52.27 -16.96
C GLU A 383 16.36 -53.12 -17.78
N ASP A 384 16.42 -54.41 -17.49
CA ASP A 384 17.19 -55.34 -18.30
C ASP A 384 16.49 -55.54 -19.65
N LEU A 385 17.23 -55.35 -20.73
CA LEU A 385 16.75 -55.63 -22.07
C LEU A 385 17.26 -57.01 -22.51
N PRO A 386 16.43 -57.80 -23.21
CA PRO A 386 16.88 -59.07 -23.77
C PRO A 386 18.05 -58.81 -24.72
N THR A 387 19.19 -59.44 -24.45
CA THR A 387 20.35 -59.36 -25.34
C THR A 387 19.95 -59.93 -26.69
N LYS A 388 20.10 -59.13 -27.76
CA LYS A 388 20.02 -59.64 -29.12
C LYS A 388 21.21 -60.58 -29.33
N VAL A 389 21.02 -61.85 -29.02
CA VAL A 389 21.96 -62.90 -29.40
C VAL A 389 21.91 -62.95 -30.92
N ASN A 390 22.94 -62.38 -31.55
CA ASN A 390 23.19 -62.64 -32.96
C ASN A 390 23.61 -64.11 -33.07
N ASP A 391 22.64 -64.99 -33.30
CA ASP A 391 22.88 -66.30 -33.88
C ASP A 391 23.36 -66.12 -35.32
N LYS A 392 24.63 -65.77 -35.47
CA LYS A 392 25.40 -66.14 -36.67
C LYS A 392 26.48 -67.11 -36.23
N GLN A 393 26.06 -68.37 -36.19
CA GLN A 393 26.93 -69.53 -36.18
C GLN A 393 28.12 -69.31 -37.12
N GLU A 394 29.31 -69.51 -36.55
CA GLU A 394 30.49 -69.96 -37.28
C GLU A 394 30.10 -71.17 -38.13
N LYS A 395 30.05 -71.00 -39.45
CA LYS A 395 30.40 -72.09 -40.37
C LYS A 395 31.89 -71.94 -40.69
N LYS A 396 32.72 -72.62 -39.91
CA LYS A 396 34.05 -73.07 -40.35
C LYS A 396 33.93 -74.52 -40.81
N SER A 397 33.97 -74.73 -42.12
CA SER A 397 34.75 -75.73 -42.87
C SER A 397 34.18 -75.82 -44.27
#